data_AF-A0A8B6H117-F1
#
_entry.id   AF-A0A8B6H117-F1
#
_cell.length_a   1.000
_cell.length_b   1.000
_cell.length_c   1.000
_cell.angle_alpha   90.00
_cell.angle_beta   90.00
_cell.angle_gamma   90.00
#
_symmetry.space_group_name_H-M   'P 1'
#
loop_
_entity.id
_entity.type
_entity.pdbx_description
1 polymer ?
#
loop_
_entity_poly.entity_id
_entity_poly.type
_entity_poly.pdbx_seq_one_letter_code
_entity_poly.pdbx_strand_id
1 'polypeptide(L)'
;MTTLEWQTLESRRKSSRLSMFYKATHGKAAVNIPSYVRRPSTSTRQYHPEKFTQISTSTDAYKYSYIPRTITDWNSLPPEAFLATSLECFKQQLRRLQL
;
A
#
# COMPACT_ATOMS: atom_id res chain seq x y z
N MET A 1 -30.16 -12.72 -14.30
CA MET A 1 -29.54 -11.38 -14.23
C MET A 1 -28.08 -11.59 -13.88
N THR A 2 -27.17 -11.23 -14.78
CA THR A 2 -25.73 -11.47 -14.63
C THR A 2 -25.17 -10.49 -13.60
N THR A 3 -24.96 -10.97 -12.38
CA THR A 3 -24.27 -10.23 -11.31
C THR A 3 -22.82 -10.05 -11.76
N LEU A 4 -22.48 -8.87 -12.26
CA LEU A 4 -21.11 -8.54 -12.60
C LEU A 4 -20.30 -8.63 -11.30
N GLU A 5 -19.32 -9.53 -11.24
CA GLU A 5 -18.45 -9.81 -10.08
C GLU A 5 -17.50 -8.62 -9.80
N TRP A 6 -18.07 -7.44 -9.63
CA TRP A 6 -17.34 -6.19 -9.45
C TRP A 6 -16.83 -6.08 -8.02
N GLN A 7 -15.56 -5.69 -7.90
CA GLN A 7 -14.99 -5.35 -6.61
C GLN A 7 -15.73 -4.18 -5.97
N THR A 8 -15.79 -4.18 -4.64
CA THR A 8 -16.40 -3.09 -3.87
C THR A 8 -15.67 -1.76 -4.14
N LEU A 9 -16.37 -0.64 -3.91
CA LEU A 9 -15.75 0.67 -4.02
C LEU A 9 -14.58 0.84 -3.03
N GLU A 10 -14.67 0.20 -1.86
CA GLU A 10 -13.62 0.20 -0.86
C GLU A 10 -12.35 -0.48 -1.38
N SER A 11 -12.45 -1.71 -1.90
CA SER A 11 -11.31 -2.44 -2.48
C SER A 11 -10.71 -1.64 -3.63
N ARG A 12 -11.53 -1.13 -4.54
CA ARG A 12 -11.04 -0.29 -5.65
C ARG A 12 -10.27 0.95 -5.18
N ARG A 13 -10.76 1.64 -4.14
CA ARG A 13 -10.08 2.80 -3.55
C ARG A 13 -8.77 2.41 -2.86
N LYS A 14 -8.77 1.28 -2.15
CA LYS A 14 -7.57 0.72 -1.49
C LYS A 14 -6.49 0.36 -2.53
N SER A 15 -6.87 -0.38 -3.56
CA SER A 15 -5.98 -0.75 -4.66
C SER A 15 -5.40 0.46 -5.40
N SER A 16 -6.23 1.48 -5.68
CA SER A 16 -5.78 2.74 -6.28
C SER A 16 -4.76 3.47 -5.41
N ARG A 17 -5.01 3.56 -4.09
CA ARG A 17 -4.10 4.20 -3.14
C ARG A 17 -2.76 3.47 -3.04
N LEU A 18 -2.78 2.14 -2.90
CA LEU A 18 -1.57 1.32 -2.87
C LEU A 18 -0.78 1.42 -4.18
N SER A 19 -1.47 1.45 -5.32
CA SER A 19 -0.85 1.62 -6.63
C SER A 19 -0.15 2.99 -6.76
N MET A 20 -0.78 4.06 -6.26
CA MET A 20 -0.18 5.39 -6.24
C MET A 20 1.06 5.44 -5.34
N PHE A 21 1.01 4.78 -4.19
CA PHE A 21 2.14 4.67 -3.28
C PHE A 21 3.30 3.86 -3.89
N TYR A 22 3.02 2.75 -4.56
CA TYR A 22 4.02 2.01 -5.33
C TYR A 22 4.73 2.91 -6.36
N LYS A 23 3.97 3.73 -7.09
CA LYS A 23 4.57 4.69 -8.04
C LYS A 23 5.48 5.70 -7.34
N ALA A 24 5.06 6.23 -6.19
CA ALA A 24 5.85 7.19 -5.43
C ALA A 24 7.15 6.57 -4.89
N THR A 25 7.10 5.34 -4.37
CA THR A 25 8.28 4.65 -3.82
C THR A 25 9.28 4.22 -4.90
N HIS A 26 8.81 3.94 -6.11
CA HIS A 26 9.64 3.51 -7.25
C HIS A 26 10.02 4.65 -8.19
N GLY A 27 9.77 5.92 -7.83
CA GLY A 27 10.11 7.09 -8.67
C GLY A 27 9.32 7.18 -9.98
N LYS A 28 8.19 6.47 -10.09
CA LYS A 28 7.31 6.43 -11.28
C LYS A 28 6.18 7.48 -11.21
N ALA A 29 6.16 8.33 -10.20
CA ALA A 29 5.23 9.46 -10.07
C ALA A 29 5.96 10.68 -9.50
N ALA A 30 5.51 11.88 -9.88
CA ALA A 30 5.99 13.16 -9.35
C ALA A 30 5.45 13.46 -7.94
N VAL A 31 5.31 12.43 -7.10
CA VAL A 31 4.88 12.56 -5.70
C VAL A 31 6.08 12.25 -4.83
N ASN A 32 6.57 13.28 -4.15
CA ASN A 32 7.65 13.11 -3.18
C ASN A 32 7.12 12.45 -1.91
N ILE A 33 7.78 11.38 -1.49
CA ILE A 33 7.52 10.76 -0.19
C ILE A 33 8.16 11.64 0.89
N PRO A 34 7.40 12.08 1.91
CA PRO A 34 7.96 12.89 2.99
C PRO A 34 9.10 12.18 3.73
N SER A 35 10.09 12.93 4.20
CA SER A 35 11.29 12.39 4.87
C SER A 35 11.00 11.58 6.13
N TYR A 36 9.86 11.80 6.80
CA TYR A 36 9.45 11.03 7.97
C TYR A 36 8.98 9.60 7.62
N VAL A 37 8.68 9.32 6.35
CA VAL A 37 8.30 7.98 5.87
C VAL A 37 9.58 7.20 5.58
N ARG A 38 10.06 6.47 6.59
CA ARG A 38 11.33 5.74 6.55
C ARG A 38 11.13 4.23 6.69
N ARG A 39 12.02 3.45 6.08
CA ARG A 39 12.10 2.00 6.33
C ARG A 39 12.56 1.74 7.76
N PRO A 40 12.05 0.70 8.44
CA PRO A 40 12.49 0.35 9.79
C PRO A 40 13.95 -0.09 9.77
N SER A 41 14.72 0.34 10.77
CA SER A 41 16.14 -0.05 10.92
C SER A 41 16.32 -1.47 11.48
N THR A 42 15.27 -2.03 12.10
CA THR A 42 15.31 -3.34 12.74
C THR A 42 14.35 -4.33 12.06
N SER A 43 14.84 -5.55 11.83
CA SER A 43 14.00 -6.66 11.38
C SER A 43 13.21 -7.19 12.57
N THR A 44 11.88 -7.19 12.46
CA THR A 44 10.96 -7.80 13.43
C THR A 44 10.41 -9.10 12.85
N ARG A 45 9.73 -9.92 13.66
CA ARG A 45 9.20 -11.24 13.22
C ARG A 45 8.31 -11.19 11.97
N GLN A 46 7.66 -10.06 11.68
CA GLN A 46 6.90 -9.79 10.45
C GLN A 46 7.60 -8.73 9.59
N TYR A 47 8.81 -9.03 9.15
CA TYR A 47 9.60 -8.15 8.29
C TYR A 47 9.48 -8.57 6.82
N HIS A 48 9.30 -7.58 5.95
CA HIS A 48 9.56 -7.71 4.52
C HIS A 48 10.36 -6.48 4.04
N PRO A 49 11.17 -6.58 2.97
CA PRO A 49 12.09 -5.51 2.56
C PRO A 49 11.40 -4.18 2.29
N GLU A 50 10.19 -4.21 1.71
CA GLU A 50 9.40 -3.03 1.35
C GLU A 50 8.63 -2.40 2.53
N LYS A 51 8.85 -2.83 3.77
CA LYS A 51 8.10 -2.32 4.92
C LYS A 51 8.51 -0.89 5.27
N PHE A 52 7.55 -0.09 5.72
CA PHE A 52 7.77 1.24 6.27
C PHE A 52 7.53 1.26 7.78
N THR A 53 8.14 2.23 8.47
CA THR A 53 7.89 2.46 9.90
C THR A 53 6.43 2.85 10.08
N GLN A 54 5.72 2.15 10.98
CA GLN A 54 4.33 2.47 11.29
C GLN A 54 4.26 3.87 11.92
N ILE A 55 3.38 4.73 11.40
CA ILE A 55 3.14 6.07 11.93
C ILE A 55 2.12 5.98 13.05
N SER A 56 2.46 6.51 14.23
CA SER A 56 1.52 6.67 15.32
C SER A 56 0.58 7.85 15.04
N THR A 57 -0.70 7.67 15.32
CA THR A 57 -1.74 8.68 15.06
C THR A 57 -2.59 8.86 16.29
N SER A 58 -2.74 10.10 16.76
CA SER A 58 -3.56 10.46 17.93
C SER A 58 -5.01 10.82 17.58
N THR A 59 -5.30 11.11 16.31
CA THR A 59 -6.64 11.49 15.84
C THR A 59 -7.06 10.68 14.64
N ASP A 60 -8.37 10.44 14.49
CA ASP A 60 -8.92 9.74 13.34
C ASP A 60 -8.71 10.52 12.04
N ALA A 61 -8.81 11.85 12.09
CA ALA A 61 -8.54 12.70 10.93
C ALA A 61 -7.13 12.44 10.35
N TYR A 62 -6.12 12.34 11.21
CA TYR A 62 -4.76 12.02 10.76
C TYR A 62 -4.60 10.54 10.39
N LYS A 63 -5.18 9.62 11.18
CA LYS A 63 -5.19 8.17 10.91
C LYS A 63 -5.72 7.83 9.52
N TYR A 64 -6.81 8.47 9.10
CA TYR A 64 -7.45 8.24 7.80
C TYR A 64 -6.90 9.14 6.68
N SER A 65 -5.95 10.03 6.98
CA SER A 65 -5.19 10.76 5.97
C SER A 65 -4.35 9.80 5.10
N TYR A 66 -3.88 10.29 3.95
CA TYR A 66 -3.28 9.45 2.92
C TYR A 66 -2.11 8.59 3.44
N ILE A 67 -1.08 9.19 4.05
CA ILE A 67 0.17 8.48 4.37
C ILE A 67 -0.01 7.44 5.50
N PRO A 68 -0.54 7.77 6.70
CA PRO A 68 -0.64 6.80 7.79
C PRO A 68 -1.54 5.61 7.44
N ARG A 69 -2.66 5.89 6.75
CA ARG A 69 -3.57 4.85 6.26
C ARG A 69 -2.90 3.95 5.22
N THR A 70 -2.18 4.54 4.26
CA THR A 70 -1.51 3.77 3.20
C THR A 70 -0.39 2.90 3.76
N ILE A 71 0.42 3.42 4.68
CA ILE A 71 1.51 2.65 5.31
C ILE A 71 0.94 1.45 6.06
N THR A 72 -0.18 1.62 6.76
CA THR A 72 -0.85 0.53 7.48
C THR A 72 -1.29 -0.58 6.52
N ASP A 73 -1.97 -0.22 5.43
CA ASP A 73 -2.39 -1.18 4.41
C ASP A 73 -1.19 -1.83 3.70
N TRP A 74 -0.16 -1.04 3.37
CA TRP A 74 1.05 -1.48 2.68
C TRP A 74 1.84 -2.48 3.50
N ASN A 75 2.05 -2.20 4.79
CA ASN A 75 2.77 -3.08 5.71
C ASN A 75 2.01 -4.38 6.02
N SER A 76 0.70 -4.41 5.72
CA SER A 76 -0.13 -5.61 5.86
C SER A 76 -0.14 -6.47 4.58
N LEU A 77 0.48 -6.01 3.50
CA LEU A 77 0.58 -6.78 2.27
C LEU A 77 1.52 -7.98 2.48
N PRO A 78 1.16 -9.13 1.91
CA PRO A 78 2.01 -10.30 2.01
C PRO A 78 3.23 -10.13 1.07
N PRO A 79 4.37 -10.79 1.34
CA PRO A 79 5.62 -10.59 0.59
C PRO A 79 5.47 -10.77 -0.93
N GLU A 80 4.55 -11.63 -1.36
CA GLU A 80 4.26 -11.91 -2.77
C GLU A 80 3.69 -10.69 -3.52
N ALA A 81 3.12 -9.72 -2.80
CA ALA A 81 2.73 -8.43 -3.34
C ALA A 81 3.92 -7.66 -3.93
N PHE A 82 5.11 -7.82 -3.33
CA PHE A 82 6.31 -7.07 -3.67
C PHE A 82 7.22 -7.78 -4.68
N LEU A 83 6.92 -9.02 -5.07
CA LEU A 83 7.59 -9.71 -6.17
C LEU A 83 7.31 -9.05 -7.54
N ALA A 84 6.32 -8.15 -7.60
CA ALA A 84 5.96 -7.43 -8.80
C ALA A 84 7.04 -6.39 -9.20
N THR A 85 7.71 -6.65 -10.32
CA THR A 85 8.71 -5.74 -10.92
C THR A 85 8.07 -4.56 -11.68
N SER A 86 6.78 -4.63 -11.98
CA SER A 86 6.03 -3.60 -12.70
C SER A 86 4.76 -3.20 -11.96
N LEU A 87 4.25 -2.01 -12.27
CA LEU A 87 2.99 -1.52 -11.72
C LEU A 87 1.80 -2.43 -12.09
N GLU A 88 1.81 -2.96 -13.31
CA GLU A 88 0.71 -3.81 -13.79
C GLU A 88 0.72 -5.17 -13.08
N CYS A 89 1.89 -5.77 -12.87
CA CYS A 89 2.03 -6.96 -12.03
C CYS A 89 1.58 -6.70 -10.60
N PHE A 90 1.89 -5.52 -10.05
CA PHE A 90 1.48 -5.15 -8.69
C PHE A 90 -0.04 -5.05 -8.58
N LYS A 91 -0.70 -4.35 -9.52
CA LYS A 91 -2.17 -4.26 -9.57
C LYS A 91 -2.83 -5.63 -9.73
N GLN A 92 -2.26 -6.51 -10.57
CA GLN A 92 -2.76 -7.87 -10.74
C GLN A 92 -2.69 -8.66 -9.43
N GLN A 93 -1.59 -8.51 -8.70
CA GLN A 93 -1.40 -9.17 -7.41
C GLN A 93 -2.36 -8.64 -6.33
N LEU A 94 -2.59 -7.31 -6.28
CA LEU A 94 -3.60 -6.72 -5.41
C LEU A 94 -5.00 -7.28 -5.71
N ARG A 95 -5.35 -7.41 -6.99
CA ARG A 95 -6.63 -8.00 -7.41
C ARG A 95 -6.75 -9.46 -6.96
N ARG A 96 -5.67 -10.25 -7.05
CA ARG A 96 -5.65 -11.65 -6.59
C ARG A 96 -5.86 -11.75 -5.08
N LEU A 97 -5.30 -10.81 -4.31
CA LEU A 97 -5.50 -10.71 -2.86
C LEU A 97 -6.88 -10.16 -2.47
N GLN A 98 -7.76 -9.91 -3.46
CA GLN A 98 -9.08 -9.30 -3.29
C GLN A 98 -9.06 -7.95 -2.56
N LEU A 99 -7.93 -7.24 -2.65
CA LEU A 99 -7.73 -5.89 -2.09
C LEU A 99 -8.17 -4.79 -3.05
#